data_AF-A0A2G4HIM0-F1
#
_entry.id   AF-A0A2G4HIM0-F1
#
_cell.length_a   1.000
_cell.length_b   1.000
_cell.length_c   1.000
_cell.angle_alpha   90.00
_cell.angle_beta   90.00
_cell.angle_gamma   90.00
#
_symmetry.space_group_name_H-M   'P 1'
#
loop_
_entity.id
_entity.type
_entity.pdbx_description
1 polymer ?
#
loop_
_entity_poly.entity_id
_entity_poly.type
_entity_poly.pdbx_seq_one_letter_code
_entity_poly.pdbx_strand_id
1 'polypeptide(L)' 'MARTPNHYAIHLLLAGGHEQLINFPDLASFQKWYGDVLNSGPAEAFVNVPIHDLQGEYLVVRPNGVVGIRVEPQFTSFDE' A
#
# COMPACT_ATOMS: atom_id res chain seq x y z
N MET A 1 -5.02 -15.03 -23.10
CA MET A 1 -4.20 -14.98 -21.88
C MET A 1 -4.55 -13.69 -21.15
N ALA A 2 -4.91 -13.76 -19.86
CA ALA A 2 -5.03 -12.55 -19.05
C ALA A 2 -3.65 -11.89 -18.95
N ARG A 3 -3.57 -10.57 -19.09
CA ARG A 3 -2.32 -9.83 -18.93
C ARG A 3 -1.88 -9.96 -17.47
N THR A 4 -0.61 -10.28 -17.23
CA THR A 4 -0.03 -10.25 -15.88
C THR A 4 0.37 -8.81 -15.56
N PRO A 5 -0.08 -8.22 -14.44
CA PRO A 5 0.38 -6.90 -14.00
C PRO A 5 1.87 -6.91 -13.65
N ASN A 6 2.56 -5.79 -13.87
CA ASN A 6 3.97 -5.61 -13.49
C ASN A 6 4.12 -5.19 -12.02
N HIS A 7 3.16 -4.40 -11.53
CA HIS A 7 3.08 -3.96 -10.14
C HIS A 7 1.64 -3.61 -9.78
N TYR A 8 1.40 -3.32 -8.50
CA TYR A 8 0.11 -2.91 -7.97
C TYR A 8 0.24 -1.57 -7.26
N ALA A 9 -0.52 -0.58 -7.71
CA ALA A 9 -0.64 0.70 -7.02
C ALA A 9 -1.70 0.57 -5.92
N ILE A 10 -1.30 0.88 -4.69
CA ILE A 10 -2.13 0.84 -3.49
C ILE A 10 -2.34 2.27 -3.03
N HIS A 11 -3.58 2.72 -3.12
CA HIS A 11 -3.98 4.04 -2.63
C HIS A 11 -4.56 3.87 -1.24
N LEU A 12 -3.85 4.38 -0.23
CA LEU A 12 -4.37 4.50 1.13
C LEU A 12 -5.09 5.83 1.28
N LEU A 13 -6.39 5.76 1.53
CA LEU A 13 -7.23 6.92 1.82
C LEU A 13 -7.19 7.16 3.32
N LEU A 14 -6.68 8.30 3.74
CA LEU A 14 -6.49 8.65 5.14
C LEU A 14 -7.58 9.61 5.63
N ALA A 15 -7.96 9.46 6.89
CA ALA A 15 -8.78 10.42 7.59
C ALA A 15 -8.12 11.81 7.51
N GLY A 16 -8.88 12.82 7.07
CA GLY A 16 -8.37 14.15 6.74
C GLY A 16 -8.25 14.42 5.23
N GLY A 17 -8.53 13.43 4.38
CA GLY A 17 -8.62 13.60 2.92
C GLY A 17 -7.27 13.45 2.19
N HIS A 18 -6.23 13.01 2.89
CA HIS A 18 -4.95 12.69 2.29
C HIS A 18 -5.01 11.34 1.60
N GLU A 19 -4.26 11.21 0.51
CA GLU A 19 -4.07 9.96 -0.21
C GLU A 19 -2.56 9.66 -0.27
N GLN A 20 -2.20 8.43 0.08
CA GLN A 20 -0.84 7.93 -0.11
C GLN A 20 -0.85 6.81 -1.14
N LEU A 21 -0.02 6.95 -2.17
CA LEU A 21 0.22 5.90 -3.16
C LEU A 21 1.46 5.09 -2.77
N ILE A 22 1.34 3.77 -2.80
CA ILE A 22 2.41 2.81 -2.54
C ILE A 22 2.42 1.74 -3.64
N ASN A 23 3.59 1.36 -4.11
CA ASN A 23 3.73 0.32 -5.12
C ASN A 23 4.14 -1.02 -4.49
N PHE A 24 3.42 -2.09 -4.83
CA PHE A 24 3.78 -3.46 -4.50
C PHE A 24 4.15 -4.23 -5.77
N PRO A 25 5.14 -5.15 -5.70
CA PRO A 25 5.54 -5.95 -6.86
C PRO A 25 4.44 -6.93 -7.31
N ASP A 26 3.63 -7.42 -6.36
CA ASP A 26 2.57 -8.38 -6.63
C ASP A 26 1.45 -8.30 -5.58
N LEU A 27 0.28 -8.87 -5.91
CA LEU A 27 -0.89 -8.84 -5.06
C LEU A 27 -0.72 -9.65 -3.77
N ALA A 28 0.04 -10.75 -3.79
CA ALA A 28 0.23 -11.60 -2.61
C ALA A 28 1.09 -10.88 -1.56
N SER A 29 2.10 -10.13 -1.99
CA SER A 29 2.90 -9.25 -1.12
C SER A 29 2.04 -8.20 -0.44
N PHE A 30 1.10 -7.57 -1.16
CA PHE A 30 0.12 -6.65 -0.56
C PHE A 30 -0.79 -7.36 0.45
N GLN A 31 -1.38 -8.51 0.06
CA GLN A 31 -2.30 -9.26 0.93
C GLN A 31 -1.64 -9.68 2.24
N LYS A 32 -0.36 -10.10 2.17
CA LYS A 32 0.44 -10.43 3.34
C LYS A 32 0.62 -9.22 4.25
N TRP A 33 1.07 -8.08 3.71
CA TRP A 33 1.22 -6.86 4.50
C TRP A 33 -0.11 -6.40 5.11
N TYR A 34 -1.18 -6.39 4.33
CA TYR A 34 -2.51 -6.01 4.80
C TYR A 34 -2.97 -6.90 5.97
N GLY A 35 -2.85 -8.22 5.83
CA GLY A 35 -3.25 -9.17 6.87
C GLY A 35 -2.37 -9.11 8.11
N ASP A 36 -1.05 -9.13 7.93
CA ASP A 36 -0.08 -9.28 9.02
C ASP A 36 0.25 -7.97 9.73
N VAL A 37 0.03 -6.82 9.09
CA VAL A 37 0.45 -5.51 9.61
C VAL A 37 -0.74 -4.58 9.81
N LEU A 38 -1.51 -4.33 8.74
CA LEU A 38 -2.57 -3.32 8.81
C LEU A 38 -3.81 -3.83 9.58
N ASN A 39 -4.12 -5.12 9.47
CA ASN A 39 -5.34 -5.72 10.04
C ASN A 39 -5.08 -6.68 11.22
N SER A 40 -3.82 -6.90 11.62
CA SER A 40 -3.46 -7.86 12.69
C SER A 40 -3.43 -7.27 14.09
N GLY A 41 -3.22 -5.96 14.21
CA GLY A 41 -2.84 -5.29 15.44
C GLY A 41 -3.90 -4.34 16.02
N PRO A 42 -3.62 -3.73 17.18
CA PRO A 42 -4.47 -2.69 17.75
C PRO A 42 -4.57 -1.51 16.78
N ALA A 43 -5.80 -1.11 16.44
CA ALA A 43 -6.08 -0.13 15.39
C ALA A 43 -5.48 1.27 15.66
N GLU A 44 -5.10 1.54 16.91
CA GLU A 44 -4.47 2.80 17.30
C GLU A 44 -2.93 2.76 17.24
N ALA A 45 -2.29 1.59 17.13
CA ALA A 45 -0.83 1.55 17.05
C ALA A 45 -0.33 2.01 15.69
N PHE A 46 0.86 2.63 15.66
CA PHE A 46 1.52 2.92 14.39
C PHE A 46 2.03 1.63 13.76
N VAL A 47 1.73 1.46 12.48
CA VAL A 47 2.18 0.35 11.66
C VAL A 47 2.99 0.86 10.48
N ASN A 48 3.99 0.09 10.08
CA ASN A 48 4.85 0.44 8.97
C ASN A 48 4.11 0.31 7.63
N VAL A 49 4.25 1.32 6.77
CA VAL A 49 3.86 1.26 5.37
C VAL A 49 5.13 1.09 4.53
N PRO A 50 5.25 0.01 3.74
CA PRO A 50 6.45 -0.24 2.95
C PRO A 50 6.49 0.70 1.76
N ILE A 51 7.18 1.83 1.91
CA ILE A 51 7.52 2.74 0.81
C ILE A 51 8.89 2.35 0.25
N HIS A 52 8.96 2.15 -1.06
CA HIS A 52 10.18 1.68 -1.74
C HIS A 52 10.80 2.74 -2.65
N ASP A 53 10.04 3.78 -2.98
CA ASP A 53 10.39 4.74 -4.01
C ASP A 53 11.29 5.88 -3.49
N LEU A 54 11.49 5.98 -2.16
CA LEU A 54 12.17 7.08 -1.49
C LEU A 54 13.27 6.57 -0.55
N GLN A 55 14.52 6.96 -0.80
CA GLN A 55 15.66 6.55 0.03
C GLN A 55 15.70 7.34 1.34
N GLY A 56 15.83 6.64 2.47
CA GLY A 56 15.94 7.25 3.80
C GLY A 56 14.61 7.72 4.38
N GLU A 57 13.50 7.45 3.70
CA GLU A 57 12.16 7.76 4.18
C GLU A 57 11.48 6.54 4.80
N TYR A 58 10.59 6.80 5.75
CA TYR A 58 9.82 5.78 6.45
C TYR A 58 8.43 6.32 6.77
N LEU A 59 7.39 5.59 6.40
CA LEU A 59 6.01 6.00 6.62
C LEU A 59 5.34 5.06 7.62
N VAL A 60 4.70 5.65 8.63
CA VAL A 60 3.81 4.94 9.53
C VAL A 60 2.41 5.54 9.50
N VAL A 61 1.42 4.66 9.63
CA VAL A 61 0.02 5.05 9.76
C VAL A 61 -0.59 4.36 10.96
N ARG A 62 -1.65 4.94 11.53
CA ARG A 62 -2.51 4.20 12.44
C ARG A 62 -3.59 3.52 11.60
N PRO A 63 -3.86 2.21 11.77
CA PRO A 63 -4.89 1.52 11.01
C PRO A 63 -6.26 2.19 11.08
N ASN A 64 -6.65 2.74 12.24
CA ASN A 64 -7.92 3.47 12.41
C ASN A 64 -8.01 4.77 11.58
N GLY A 65 -6.88 5.30 11.12
CA GLY A 65 -6.81 6.45 10.23
C GLY A 65 -6.96 6.10 8.75
N VAL A 66 -6.91 4.82 8.38
CA VAL A 66 -7.12 4.38 7.00
C VAL A 66 -8.62 4.15 6.79
N VAL A 67 -9.25 5.04 6.02
CA VAL A 67 -10.70 5.02 5.77
C VAL A 67 -11.08 4.26 4.50
N GLY A 68 -10.08 3.93 3.68
CA GLY A 68 -10.28 3.13 2.47
C GLY A 68 -8.96 2.74 1.82
N ILE A 69 -9.02 1.67 1.02
CA ILE A 69 -7.88 1.17 0.25
C ILE A 69 -8.37 0.85 -1.15
N ARG A 70 -7.71 1.41 -2.18
CA ARG A 70 -7.93 1.05 -3.59
C ARG A 70 -6.69 0.36 -4.11
N VAL A 71 -6.88 -0.79 -4.74
CA VAL A 71 -5.81 -1.63 -5.29
C VAL A 71 -5.95 -1.67 -6.80
N GLU A 72 -4.92 -1.26 -7.51
CA GLU A 72 -4.93 -1.18 -8.97
C GLU A 72 -3.80 -2.01 -9.58
N PRO A 73 -4.10 -2.95 -10.50
CA PRO A 73 -3.07 -3.59 -11.30
C PRO A 73 -2.52 -2.60 -12.33
N GLN A 74 -1.19 -2.46 -12.36
CA GLN A 74 -0.48 -1.63 -13.33
C GLN A 74 0.23 -2.53 -14.34
N PHE A 75 -0.09 -2.34 -15.62
CA PHE A 75 0.41 -3.17 -16.73
C PHE A 75 1.53 -2.50 -17.52
N THR A 76 1.79 -1.23 -17.27
CA THR A 76 2.88 -0.46 -17.86
C THR A 76 4.09 -0.57 -16.94
N SER A 77 5.30 -0.69 -17.51
CA SER A 77 6.54 -0.62 -16.73
C SER A 77 6.86 0.84 -16.44
N PHE A 78 7.50 1.14 -15.30
CA PHE A 78 8.10 2.46 -15.04
C PHE A 78 9.30 2.64 -15.97
N ASP A 79 9.08 2.97 -17.25
CA ASP A 79 10.13 3.38 -18.19
C ASP A 79 9.52 4.23 -19.31
N GLU A 80 9.45 5.54 -19.07
CA GLU A 80 9.70 6.63 -20.03
C GLU A 80 10.36 7.80 -19.29
#